data_AF-A0A9E5KE44-F1
#
_entry.id   AF-A0A9E5KE44-F1
#
_cell.length_a   1.000
_cell.length_b   1.000
_cell.length_c   1.000
_cell.angle_alpha   90.00
_cell.angle_beta   90.00
_cell.angle_gamma   90.00
#
_symmetry.space_group_name_H-M   'P 1'
#
loop_
_entity.id
_entity.type
_entity.pdbx_description
1 polymer ?
#
loop_
_entity_poly.entity_id
_entity_poly.type
_entity_poly.pdbx_seq_one_letter_code
_entity_poly.pdbx_strand_id
1 'polypeptide(L)' 'MPTLLLSARDLSRGFDRDPLFKGIGLEVYDGERVGIVGPNGCGKTTL' A
#
# COMPACT_ATOMS: atom_id res chain seq x y z
N MET A 1 17.73 -16.65 1.27
CA MET A 1 16.76 -15.97 2.16
C MET A 1 16.01 -14.98 1.31
N PRO A 2 14.68 -14.88 1.45
CA PRO A 2 13.93 -13.90 0.68
C PRO A 2 14.43 -12.48 1.02
N THR A 3 14.60 -11.66 0.00
CA THR A 3 15.07 -10.28 0.08
C THR A 3 13.86 -9.35 0.14
N LEU A 4 13.83 -8.47 1.14
CA LEU A 4 12.82 -7.42 1.23
C LEU A 4 13.05 -6.39 0.11
N LEU A 5 12.10 -6.26 -0.82
CA LEU A 5 12.18 -5.34 -1.96
C LEU A 5 11.45 -4.02 -1.71
N LEU A 6 10.33 -4.06 -0.99
CA LEU A 6 9.52 -2.89 -0.65
C LEU A 6 9.12 -2.97 0.83
N SER A 7 9.22 -1.85 1.56
CA SER A 7 8.66 -1.71 2.91
C SER A 7 8.00 -0.34 3.05
N ALA A 8 6.75 -0.35 3.48
CA ALA A 8 5.99 0.83 3.87
C ALA A 8 5.47 0.61 5.30
N ARG A 9 5.62 1.62 6.15
CA ARG A 9 5.13 1.63 7.53
C ARG A 9 4.39 2.92 7.79
N ASP A 10 3.22 2.81 8.42
CA ASP A 10 2.36 3.94 8.78
C ASP A 10 2.03 4.88 7.59
N LEU A 11 1.92 4.32 6.38
CA LEU A 11 1.72 5.10 5.17
C LEU A 11 0.29 5.63 5.12
N SER A 12 0.17 6.95 4.99
CA SER A 12 -1.10 7.66 4.87
C SER A 12 -1.02 8.63 3.69
N ARG A 13 -2.03 8.65 2.81
CA ARG A 13 -2.04 9.55 1.64
C ARG A 13 -3.46 9.96 1.24
N GLY A 14 -3.59 11.21 0.82
CA GLY A 14 -4.76 11.78 0.14
C GLY A 14 -4.34 12.98 -0.70
N PHE A 15 -5.28 13.49 -1.50
CA PHE A 15 -5.07 14.70 -2.29
C PHE A 15 -5.73 15.93 -1.65
N ASP A 16 -6.85 15.74 -0.92
CA ASP A 16 -7.64 16.82 -0.31
C ASP A 16 -7.67 16.71 1.24
N ARG A 17 -8.83 16.98 1.87
CA ARG A 17 -9.00 17.10 3.33
C ARG A 17 -8.88 15.76 4.07
N ASP A 18 -9.39 14.67 3.48
CA ASP A 18 -9.33 13.34 4.08
C ASP A 18 -8.39 12.43 3.28
N PRO A 19 -7.53 11.66 3.94
CA PRO A 19 -6.69 10.71 3.24
C PRO A 19 -7.50 9.52 2.74
N LEU A 20 -7.14 9.02 1.55
CA LEU A 20 -7.71 7.84 0.93
C LEU A 20 -7.46 6.59 1.76
N PHE A 21 -6.35 6.56 2.49
CA PHE A 21 -6.00 5.53 3.46
C PHE A 21 -5.09 6.11 4.55
N LYS A 22 -5.13 5.50 5.74
CA LYS A 22 -4.30 5.85 6.89
C LYS A 22 -3.63 4.61 7.45
N GLY A 23 -2.35 4.74 7.81
CA GLY A 23 -1.62 3.73 8.57
C GLY A 23 -1.42 2.39 7.84
N ILE A 24 -1.25 2.40 6.52
CA ILE A 24 -0.97 1.18 5.76
C ILE A 24 0.44 0.67 6.08
N GLY A 25 0.53 -0.62 6.36
CA GLY A 25 1.78 -1.39 6.38
C GLY A 25 1.81 -2.37 5.21
N LEU A 26 2.93 -2.42 4.49
CA LEU A 26 3.15 -3.35 3.39
C LEU A 26 4.62 -3.74 3.33
N GLU A 27 4.87 -5.03 3.19
CA GLU A 27 6.17 -5.57 2.83
C GLU A 27 6.01 -6.45 1.60
N VAL A 28 6.96 -6.35 0.67
CA VAL A 28 7.01 -7.21 -0.52
C VAL A 28 8.40 -7.81 -0.62
N TYR A 29 8.44 -9.14 -0.67
CA TYR A 29 9.66 -9.92 -0.79
C TYR A 29 9.86 -10.41 -2.23
N ASP A 30 11.10 -10.79 -2.56
CA ASP A 30 11.42 -11.34 -3.87
C ASP A 30 10.62 -12.62 -4.19
N GLY A 31 10.10 -12.69 -5.41
CA GLY A 31 9.29 -13.82 -5.88
C GLY A 31 7.80 -13.77 -5.50
N GLU A 32 7.39 -12.83 -4.65
CA GLU A 32 5.98 -12.66 -4.30
C GLU A 32 5.16 -12.01 -5.44
N ARG A 33 3.88 -12.40 -5.53
CA ARG A 33 2.89 -11.75 -6.40
C ARG A 33 1.80 -11.16 -5.52
N VAL A 34 1.76 -9.84 -5.44
CA VAL A 34 0.83 -9.10 -4.57
C VAL A 34 -0.29 -8.49 -5.41
N GLY A 35 -1.53 -8.67 -4.96
CA GLY A 35 -2.72 -8.03 -5.55
C GLY A 35 -3.37 -7.09 -4.55
N ILE A 36 -3.63 -5.85 -4.97
CA ILE A 36 -4.36 -4.86 -4.16
C ILE A 36 -5.83 -4.89 -4.58
N VAL A 37 -6.71 -5.24 -3.65
CA VAL A 37 -8.17 -5.36 -3.87
C VAL A 37 -8.95 -4.42 -2.95
N GLY A 38 -10.13 -4.00 -3.40
CA GLY A 38 -11.00 -3.12 -2.63
C GLY A 38 -11.94 -2.29 -3.51
N PRO A 39 -12.93 -1.60 -2.92
CA PRO A 39 -13.91 -0.78 -3.66
C PRO A 39 -13.28 0.32 -4.53
N ASN A 40 -14.02 0.82 -5.51
CA ASN A 40 -13.57 1.97 -6.30
C ASN A 40 -13.40 3.20 -5.41
N GLY A 41 -12.34 3.98 -5.66
CA GLY A 41 -12.02 5.17 -4.88
C GLY A 41 -11.28 4.95 -3.56
N CYS A 42 -11.04 3.71 -3.11
CA CYS A 42 -10.36 3.45 -1.83
C CYS A 42 -8.84 3.67 -1.84
N GLY A 43 -8.28 4.24 -2.92
CA GLY A 43 -6.84 4.55 -3.01
C GLY A 43 -5.94 3.47 -3.60
N LYS A 44 -6.46 2.41 -4.23
CA LYS A 44 -5.63 1.31 -4.81
C LYS A 44 -4.58 1.76 -5.83
N THR A 45 -4.91 2.72 -6.68
CA THR A 45 -3.96 3.28 -7.68
C THR A 45 -3.00 4.29 -7.05
N THR A 46 -3.34 4.78 -5.85
CA THR A 46 -2.52 5.76 -5.12
C THR A 46 -1.52 5.07 -4.17
N LEU A 47 -1.89 3.90 -3.64
CA LEU A 47 -1.00 3.01 -2.89
C LEU A 47 -0.02 2.31 -3.84
#